data_AF-A0A2S2QP80-F1
#
_entry.id   AF-A0A2S2QP80-F1
#
_cell.length_a   1.000
_cell.length_b   1.000
_cell.length_c   1.000
_cell.angle_alpha   90.00
_cell.angle_beta   90.00
_cell.angle_gamma   90.00
#
_symmetry.space_group_name_H-M   'P 1'
#
loop_
_entity.id
_entity.type
_entity.pdbx_description
1 polymer ?
#
loop_
_entity_poly.entity_id
_entity_poly.type
_entity_poly.pdbx_seq_one_letter_code
_entity_poly.pdbx_strand_id
1 'polypeptide(L)'
;MGLHDEFNKAVDYIKFNVSFDADINVSVFETNIRVVGGLLSAHMLSHRATDNLEIGWPCNGPLLRMAENVARRLLPAFNTPTGMPYGTVNLRSGVPEGETTVTCTAGVGTFILEFGTLSRLTGDLIFEQV
;
A
#
# COMPACT_ATOMS: atom_id res chain seq x y z
N MET A 1 9.01 0.89 21.37
CA MET A 1 10.48 0.73 21.38
C MET A 1 11.22 2.06 21.63
N GLY A 2 10.60 3.24 21.43
CA GLY A 2 11.25 4.54 21.75
C GLY A 2 12.38 4.96 20.82
N LEU A 3 12.54 4.24 19.69
CA LEU A 3 13.60 4.44 18.70
C LEU A 3 13.21 5.52 17.68
N HIS A 4 13.09 6.76 18.16
CA HIS A 4 12.59 7.90 17.37
C HIS A 4 13.56 8.32 16.26
N ASP A 5 14.87 8.32 16.55
CA ASP A 5 15.90 8.68 15.59
C ASP A 5 16.00 7.65 14.46
N GLU A 6 15.92 6.36 14.77
CA GLU A 6 15.90 5.28 13.79
C GLU A 6 14.65 5.33 12.93
N PHE A 7 13.49 5.64 13.52
CA PHE A 7 12.26 5.86 12.77
C PHE A 7 12.42 6.99 11.74
N ASN A 8 12.90 8.16 12.18
CA ASN A 8 13.10 9.31 11.29
C ASN A 8 14.10 8.99 10.16
N LYS A 9 15.22 8.34 10.49
CA LYS A 9 16.20 7.87 9.49
C LYS A 9 15.59 6.93 8.46
N ALA A 10 14.79 5.95 8.90
CA ALA A 10 14.14 5.00 8.01
C ALA A 10 13.09 5.68 7.11
N VAL A 11 12.28 6.58 7.67
CA VAL A 11 11.28 7.35 6.93
C VAL A 11 11.93 8.22 5.86
N ASP A 12 12.99 8.96 6.20
CA ASP A 12 13.71 9.78 5.24
C ASP A 12 14.38 8.93 4.16
N TYR A 13 15.01 7.80 4.53
CA TYR A 13 15.58 6.88 3.55
C TYR A 13 14.53 6.42 2.53
N ILE A 14 13.35 5.98 2.99
CA ILE A 14 12.27 5.51 2.13
C ILE A 14 11.76 6.65 1.23
N LYS A 15 11.51 7.84 1.79
CA LYS A 15 11.03 9.01 1.04
C LYS A 15 11.93 9.40 -0.13
N PHE A 16 13.25 9.29 0.03
CA PHE A 16 14.21 9.77 -0.96
C PHE A 16 14.77 8.69 -1.88
N ASN A 17 14.71 7.40 -1.50
CA ASN A 17 15.35 6.33 -2.25
C ASN A 17 14.39 5.29 -2.84
N VAL A 18 13.12 5.26 -2.41
CA VAL A 18 12.16 4.25 -2.88
C VAL A 18 11.19 4.86 -3.90
N SER A 19 11.14 4.25 -5.08
CA SER A 19 10.13 4.50 -6.11
C SER A 19 9.38 3.21 -6.40
N PHE A 20 8.06 3.30 -6.49
CA PHE A 20 7.20 2.17 -6.85
C PHE A 20 6.87 2.13 -8.35
N ASP A 21 7.41 3.04 -9.15
CA ASP A 21 7.40 2.91 -10.61
C ASP A 21 8.56 2.02 -11.09
N ALA A 22 8.45 0.73 -10.77
CA ALA A 22 9.46 -0.27 -11.06
C ALA A 22 8.87 -1.37 -11.95
N ASP A 23 9.63 -1.78 -12.97
CA ASP A 23 9.25 -2.92 -13.82
C ASP A 23 9.63 -4.23 -13.13
N ILE A 24 8.84 -4.57 -12.12
CA ILE A 24 9.00 -5.78 -11.32
C ILE A 24 7.63 -6.39 -11.02
N ASN A 25 7.58 -7.71 -11.05
CA ASN A 25 6.41 -8.48 -10.61
C ASN A 25 6.44 -8.64 -9.10
N VAL A 26 5.31 -8.37 -8.46
CA VAL A 26 5.15 -8.50 -7.01
C VAL A 26 3.91 -9.31 -6.69
N SER A 27 3.93 -10.01 -5.55
CA SER A 27 2.73 -10.63 -5.00
C SER A 27 1.77 -9.56 -4.49
N VAL A 28 0.52 -9.62 -4.91
CA VAL A 28 -0.53 -8.66 -4.51
C VAL A 28 -0.80 -8.77 -3.01
N PHE A 29 -0.92 -9.99 -2.48
CA PHE A 29 -1.11 -10.27 -1.06
C PHE A 29 0.06 -9.77 -0.21
N GLU A 30 1.30 -10.16 -0.55
CA GLU A 30 2.46 -9.82 0.27
C GLU A 30 2.78 -8.32 0.24
N THR A 31 2.57 -7.69 -0.90
CA THR A 31 2.75 -6.24 -1.04
C THR A 31 1.72 -5.48 -0.22
N ASN A 32 0.46 -5.95 -0.20
CA ASN A 32 -0.58 -5.34 0.64
C ASN A 32 -0.21 -5.41 2.12
N ILE A 33 0.03 -6.60 2.67
CA ILE A 33 0.22 -6.74 4.12
C ILE A 33 1.56 -6.17 4.63
N ARG A 34 2.62 -6.19 3.80
CA ARG A 34 3.96 -5.71 4.22
C ARG A 34 4.20 -4.26 3.85
N VAL A 35 3.96 -3.88 2.60
CA VAL A 35 4.32 -2.55 2.09
C VAL A 35 3.22 -1.56 2.39
N VAL A 36 1.99 -1.82 1.92
CA VAL A 36 0.86 -0.92 2.19
C VAL A 36 0.57 -0.86 3.69
N GLY A 37 0.40 -2.01 4.34
CA GLY A 37 0.17 -2.11 5.78
C GLY A 37 1.30 -1.48 6.62
N GLY A 38 2.55 -1.68 6.22
CA GLY A 38 3.72 -1.09 6.88
C GLY A 38 3.77 0.44 6.77
N LEU A 39 3.56 0.98 5.57
CA LEU A 39 3.52 2.42 5.32
C LEU A 39 2.35 3.10 6.05
N LEU A 40 1.16 2.50 6.03
CA LEU A 40 -0.01 3.00 6.76
C LEU A 40 0.22 2.97 8.27
N SER A 41 0.77 1.88 8.79
CA SER A 41 1.08 1.75 10.22
C SER A 41 2.11 2.80 10.66
N ALA A 42 3.18 2.97 9.89
CA ALA A 42 4.19 3.98 10.14
C ALA A 42 3.61 5.40 10.06
N HIS A 43 2.74 5.67 9.09
CA HIS A 43 2.01 6.94 8.97
C HIS A 43 1.13 7.22 10.20
N MET A 44 0.32 6.25 10.60
CA MET A 44 -0.61 6.41 11.73
C MET A 44 0.10 6.50 13.08
N LEU A 45 1.27 5.88 13.23
CA LEU A 45 2.06 5.92 14.46
C LEU A 45 3.13 7.03 14.47
N SER A 46 3.31 7.75 13.37
CA SER A 46 4.34 8.80 13.24
C SER A 46 4.22 9.90 14.30
N HIS A 47 3.00 10.26 14.73
CA HIS A 47 2.74 11.21 15.82
C HIS A 47 3.36 10.80 17.17
N ARG A 48 3.73 9.53 17.35
CA ARG A 48 4.42 9.05 18.55
C ARG A 48 5.94 9.13 18.44
N ALA A 49 6.45 9.37 17.24
CA ALA A 49 7.87 9.33 16.93
C ALA A 49 8.45 10.68 16.50
N THR A 50 7.61 11.60 16.04
CA THR A 50 8.04 12.93 15.61
C THR A 50 6.87 13.92 15.68
N ASP A 51 7.19 15.16 16.03
CA ASP A 51 6.25 16.29 15.96
C ASP A 51 6.22 16.94 14.57
N ASN A 52 7.13 16.54 13.66
CA ASN A 52 7.26 17.08 12.31
C ASN A 52 6.26 16.44 11.34
N LEU A 53 4.97 16.53 11.66
CA LEU A 53 3.89 16.04 10.80
C LEU A 53 3.48 17.12 9.78
N GLU A 54 3.15 16.69 8.56
CA GLU A 54 2.59 17.60 7.57
C GLU A 54 1.19 18.08 7.98
N ILE A 55 0.85 19.33 7.63
CA ILE A 55 -0.48 19.90 7.86
C ILE A 55 -1.53 19.01 7.18
N GLY A 56 -2.59 18.69 7.93
CA GLY A 56 -3.67 17.81 7.47
C GLY A 56 -3.50 16.34 7.84
N TRP A 57 -2.45 15.97 8.59
CA TRP A 57 -2.36 14.65 9.21
C TRP A 57 -3.61 14.35 10.07
N PRO A 58 -4.20 13.13 10.04
CA PRO A 58 -3.71 11.92 9.38
C PRO A 58 -4.15 11.77 7.92
N CYS A 59 -4.98 12.66 7.38
CA CYS A 59 -5.46 12.58 5.99
C CYS A 59 -4.45 13.12 4.96
N ASN A 60 -3.25 13.52 5.42
CA ASN A 60 -2.16 13.95 4.58
C ASN A 60 -0.82 13.53 5.19
N GLY A 61 0.16 13.23 4.34
CA GLY A 61 1.52 12.92 4.75
C GLY A 61 2.27 12.08 3.71
N PRO A 62 3.62 12.06 3.78
CA PRO A 62 4.44 11.42 2.75
C PRO A 62 4.23 9.91 2.74
N LEU A 63 4.15 9.27 3.91
CA LEU A 63 3.96 7.82 4.03
C LEU A 63 2.58 7.39 3.53
N LEU A 64 1.53 8.18 3.80
CA LEU A 64 0.20 7.95 3.23
C LEU A 64 0.21 8.01 1.69
N ARG A 65 0.82 9.06 1.12
CA ARG A 65 0.94 9.19 -0.35
C ARG A 65 1.71 8.03 -0.98
N MET A 66 2.74 7.54 -0.29
CA MET A 66 3.48 6.35 -0.73
C MET A 66 2.62 5.07 -0.64
N ALA A 67 1.86 4.88 0.45
CA ALA A 67 0.96 3.74 0.60
C ALA A 67 -0.13 3.73 -0.49
N GLU A 68 -0.71 4.90 -0.76
CA GLU A 68 -1.68 5.09 -1.83
C GLU A 68 -1.07 4.77 -3.19
N ASN A 69 0.16 5.24 -3.48
CA ASN A 69 0.84 4.95 -4.73
C ASN A 69 1.00 3.44 -4.99
N VAL A 70 1.43 2.69 -3.97
CA VAL A 70 1.57 1.23 -4.06
C VAL A 70 0.21 0.58 -4.25
N ALA A 71 -0.77 0.92 -3.42
CA ALA A 71 -2.09 0.30 -3.48
C ALA A 71 -2.78 0.54 -4.84
N ARG A 72 -2.64 1.74 -5.43
CA ARG A 72 -3.16 2.01 -6.78
C ARG A 72 -2.56 1.11 -7.85
N ARG A 73 -1.29 0.74 -7.70
CA ARG A 73 -0.60 -0.20 -8.60
C ARG A 73 -1.04 -1.64 -8.40
N LEU A 74 -1.66 -1.97 -7.28
CA LEU A 74 -2.28 -3.27 -7.02
C LEU A 74 -3.69 -3.38 -7.61
N LEU A 75 -4.41 -2.28 -7.81
CA LEU A 75 -5.78 -2.27 -8.32
C LEU A 75 -6.00 -3.08 -9.61
N PRO A 76 -5.10 -3.09 -10.61
CA PRO A 76 -5.28 -3.90 -11.81
C PRO A 76 -5.49 -5.40 -11.53
N ALA A 77 -5.00 -5.92 -10.40
CA ALA A 77 -5.20 -7.31 -10.02
C ALA A 77 -6.68 -7.66 -9.82
N PHE A 78 -7.51 -6.70 -9.38
CA PHE A 78 -8.94 -6.87 -9.12
C PHE A 78 -9.81 -6.77 -10.38
N ASN A 79 -9.22 -6.42 -11.53
CA ASN A 79 -9.94 -6.33 -12.80
C ASN A 79 -10.18 -7.74 -13.40
N THR A 80 -10.97 -8.54 -12.69
CA THR A 80 -11.42 -9.87 -13.08
C THR A 80 -12.94 -9.91 -13.18
N PRO A 81 -13.54 -10.86 -13.91
CA PRO A 81 -14.99 -10.97 -14.00
C PRO A 81 -15.71 -11.13 -12.66
N THR A 82 -15.02 -11.61 -11.62
CA THR A 82 -15.57 -11.83 -10.29
C THR A 82 -15.15 -10.79 -9.25
N GLY A 83 -14.24 -9.87 -9.59
CA GLY A 83 -13.57 -8.96 -8.65
C GLY A 83 -12.51 -9.64 -7.76
N MET A 84 -12.34 -10.96 -7.85
CA MET A 84 -11.30 -11.65 -7.07
C MET A 84 -9.93 -11.35 -7.69
N PRO A 85 -8.92 -10.94 -6.90
CA PRO A 85 -7.66 -10.49 -7.46
C PRO A 85 -6.78 -11.63 -8.01
N TYR A 86 -6.01 -11.33 -9.05
CA TYR A 86 -4.83 -12.11 -9.44
C TYR A 86 -3.79 -12.14 -8.31
N GLY A 87 -2.97 -13.19 -8.26
CA GLY A 87 -1.93 -13.34 -7.24
C GLY A 87 -0.73 -12.41 -7.42
N THR A 88 -0.47 -12.00 -8.67
CA THR A 88 0.70 -11.23 -9.08
C THR A 88 0.29 -10.00 -9.89
N VAL A 89 1.03 -8.91 -9.72
CA VAL A 89 0.95 -7.70 -10.55
C VAL A 89 2.34 -7.15 -10.79
N ASN A 90 2.58 -6.57 -11.97
CA ASN A 90 3.75 -5.75 -12.24
C ASN A 90 3.46 -4.31 -11.79
N LEU A 91 4.36 -3.73 -10.99
CA LEU A 91 4.14 -2.38 -10.44
C LEU A 91 4.06 -1.28 -11.51
N ARG A 92 4.65 -1.51 -12.70
CA ARG A 92 4.59 -0.58 -13.83
C ARG A 92 3.51 -0.94 -14.85
N SER A 93 3.40 -2.21 -15.22
CA SER A 93 2.59 -2.64 -16.37
C SER A 93 1.27 -3.34 -16.02
N GLY A 94 0.97 -3.58 -14.74
CA GLY A 94 -0.27 -4.25 -14.32
C GLY A 94 -0.15 -5.78 -14.36
N VAL A 95 -1.26 -6.49 -14.60
CA VAL A 95 -1.27 -7.96 -14.53
C VAL A 95 -0.46 -8.56 -15.69
N PRO A 96 0.55 -9.42 -15.42
CA PRO A 96 1.32 -10.07 -16.48
C PRO A 96 0.47 -10.94 -17.41
N GLU A 97 0.87 -11.05 -18.68
CA GLU A 97 0.20 -11.93 -19.64
C GLU A 97 0.34 -13.40 -19.20
N GLY A 98 -0.78 -14.14 -19.18
CA GLY A 98 -0.82 -15.54 -18.77
C GLY A 98 -0.84 -15.78 -17.27
N GLU A 99 -1.03 -14.74 -16.44
CA GLU A 99 -1.21 -14.89 -15.00
C GLU A 99 -2.41 -15.80 -14.68
N THR A 100 -2.24 -16.65 -13.67
CA THR A 100 -3.28 -17.61 -13.28
C THR A 100 -4.44 -16.93 -12.55
N THR A 101 -5.67 -17.31 -12.88
CA THR A 101 -6.87 -16.90 -12.13
C THR A 101 -7.04 -17.68 -10.83
N VAL A 102 -6.20 -18.68 -10.57
CA VAL A 102 -6.22 -19.46 -9.33
C VAL A 102 -5.61 -18.62 -8.22
N THR A 103 -6.43 -18.26 -7.24
CA THR A 103 -6.03 -17.57 -6.01
C THR A 103 -6.53 -18.35 -4.79
N CYS A 104 -5.93 -18.09 -3.62
CA CYS A 104 -6.35 -18.71 -2.37
C CYS A 104 -7.24 -17.75 -1.56
N THR A 105 -8.07 -18.28 -0.68
CA THR A 105 -9.01 -17.46 0.12
C THR A 105 -8.30 -16.38 0.93
N ALA A 106 -7.10 -16.65 1.46
CA ALA A 106 -6.31 -15.64 2.18
C ALA A 106 -5.85 -14.50 1.26
N GLY A 107 -5.42 -14.84 0.04
CA GLY A 107 -5.01 -13.92 -1.01
C GLY A 107 -6.16 -13.11 -1.62
N VAL A 108 -7.41 -13.42 -1.29
CA VAL A 108 -8.60 -12.61 -1.64
C VAL A 108 -9.10 -11.82 -0.44
N GLY A 109 -9.12 -12.42 0.76
CA GLY A 109 -9.77 -11.86 1.94
C GLY A 109 -8.94 -10.86 2.75
N THR A 110 -7.64 -10.69 2.44
CA THR A 110 -6.70 -9.91 3.28
C THR A 110 -6.36 -8.56 2.63
N PHE A 111 -7.38 -7.73 2.41
CA PHE A 111 -7.23 -6.36 1.91
C PHE A 111 -8.08 -5.34 2.66
N ILE A 112 -9.22 -5.75 3.22
CA ILE A 112 -10.22 -4.83 3.77
C ILE A 112 -9.64 -3.86 4.82
N LEU A 113 -8.63 -4.28 5.57
CA LEU A 113 -8.01 -3.44 6.60
C LEU A 113 -7.15 -2.35 5.97
N GLU A 114 -6.21 -2.69 5.09
CA GLU A 114 -5.29 -1.74 4.46
C GLU A 114 -6.02 -0.83 3.48
N PHE A 115 -6.86 -1.41 2.61
CA PHE A 115 -7.59 -0.68 1.58
C PHE A 115 -8.73 0.16 2.17
N GLY A 116 -9.42 -0.37 3.19
CA GLY A 116 -10.39 0.41 3.96
C GLY A 116 -9.73 1.60 4.64
N THR A 117 -8.59 1.40 5.30
CA THR A 117 -7.83 2.49 5.93
C THR A 117 -7.41 3.54 4.91
N LEU A 118 -6.92 3.13 3.74
CA LEU A 118 -6.60 4.05 2.65
C LEU A 118 -7.81 4.89 2.23
N SER A 119 -8.95 4.25 1.96
CA SER A 119 -10.17 4.97 1.55
C SER A 119 -10.60 6.01 2.57
N ARG A 120 -10.48 5.71 3.87
CA ARG A 120 -10.83 6.66 4.94
C ARG A 120 -9.85 7.82 5.07
N LEU A 121 -8.55 7.58 4.84
CA LEU A 121 -7.53 8.61 4.96
C LEU A 121 -7.45 9.50 3.72
N THR A 122 -7.63 8.94 2.52
CA THR A 122 -7.53 9.68 1.24
C THR A 122 -8.87 10.23 0.77
N GLY A 123 -9.99 9.65 1.22
CA GLY A 123 -11.33 9.94 0.71
C GLY A 123 -11.66 9.26 -0.62
N ASP A 124 -10.73 8.49 -1.20
CA ASP A 124 -10.98 7.73 -2.44
C ASP A 124 -11.57 6.35 -2.12
N LEU A 125 -12.84 6.15 -2.46
CA LEU A 125 -13.57 4.92 -2.18
C LEU A 125 -13.18 3.75 -3.09
N ILE A 126 -12.33 3.95 -4.11
CA ILE A 126 -11.96 2.86 -5.04
C ILE A 126 -11.38 1.66 -4.29
N PHE A 127 -10.61 1.87 -3.21
CA PHE A 127 -9.99 0.77 -2.48
C PHE A 127 -11.02 -0.04 -1.66
N GLU A 128 -12.16 0.54 -1.27
CA GLU A 128 -13.26 -0.20 -0.61
C GLU A 128 -14.22 -0.87 -1.61
N GLN A 129 -14.12 -0.55 -2.91
CA GLN A 129 -15.07 -0.96 -3.94
C GLN A 129 -14.53 -2.03 -4.91
N VAL A 130 -13.25 -2.38 -4.78
CA VAL A 130 -12.65 -3.49 -5.53
C VAL A 130 -13.08 -4.86 -5.04
#